data_AF-A0A0G1IE93-F1
#
_entry.id   AF-A0A0G1IE93-F1
#
_cell.length_a   1.000
_cell.length_b   1.000
_cell.length_c   1.000
_cell.angle_alpha   90.00
_cell.angle_beta   90.00
_cell.angle_gamma   90.00
#
_symmetry.space_group_name_H-M   'P 1'
#
loop_
_entity.id
_entity.type
_entity.pdbx_description
1 polymer ?
#
loop_
_entity_poly.entity_id
_entity_poly.type
_entity_poly.pdbx_seq_one_letter_code
_entity_poly.pdbx_strand_id
1 'polypeptide(L)'
;MKRKSSNKDLRKANSAKKDEFYTQLVDIENEMKYYKKAFRDKVVYCNCDDPYESNFFKYFASNFNALGLKKLITTSYSGSPIVGGQLPLFEVAGSKGKQPFKIEITEVPDIDKDGAINLDDVKYLLKHDKNTATPLRGSGDFRSDECIELLKQSDIVITNPPFSLFREYVAQLVKHKKKFLIMGNQNAITYKEIFKLIKENKMWLGQSLNGKNILFQIPDHYESYYKIIDGKKYAFPKSVVWFTNLDVPKRSEELVLYKKYTKKEYSNFDNYNAINVDRTEQIPMDYNGVMGVPITFLHKYNPRQFEIIDGLNRYTVLDVAGLNDNAVENQRILEF
;
A
#
# COMPACT_ATOMS: atom_id res chain seq x y z
N MET A 1 37.94 -16.55 15.89
CA MET A 1 37.58 -15.12 15.98
C MET A 1 36.05 -14.96 15.95
N LYS A 2 35.43 -14.52 17.05
CA LYS A 2 33.98 -14.19 17.10
C LYS A 2 33.74 -12.89 16.33
N ARG A 3 33.01 -12.93 15.21
CA ARG A 3 32.53 -11.72 14.51
C ARG A 3 31.51 -11.01 15.41
N LYS A 4 31.91 -9.91 16.06
CA LYS A 4 30.99 -8.93 16.64
C LYS A 4 30.31 -8.18 15.48
N SER A 5 29.10 -8.61 15.13
CA SER A 5 28.19 -7.81 14.29
C SER A 5 27.84 -6.54 15.07
N SER A 6 28.30 -5.37 14.61
CA SER A 6 27.93 -4.10 15.22
C SER A 6 26.61 -3.62 14.61
N ASN A 7 25.72 -3.04 15.43
CA ASN A 7 24.48 -2.40 14.95
C ASN A 7 24.73 -1.30 13.89
N LYS A 8 25.98 -0.83 13.76
CA LYS A 8 26.42 0.12 12.74
C LYS A 8 26.46 -0.50 11.34
N ASP A 9 26.82 -1.78 11.22
CA ASP A 9 26.89 -2.49 9.94
C ASP A 9 25.49 -2.87 9.43
N LEU A 10 24.57 -3.23 10.35
CA LEU A 10 23.14 -3.42 10.04
C LEU A 10 22.48 -2.10 9.56
N ARG A 11 22.81 -0.96 10.18
CA ARG A 11 22.31 0.34 9.73
C ARG A 11 22.93 0.81 8.41
N LYS A 12 24.21 0.48 8.14
CA LYS A 12 24.85 0.71 6.83
C LYS A 12 24.26 -0.17 5.72
N ALA A 13 23.97 -1.44 6.01
CA ALA A 13 23.30 -2.33 5.06
C ALA A 13 21.85 -1.91 4.77
N ASN A 14 21.14 -1.34 5.75
CA ASN A 14 19.79 -0.78 5.55
C ASN A 14 19.77 0.56 4.81
N SER A 15 20.84 1.36 4.88
CA SER A 15 20.91 2.64 4.16
C SER A 15 21.36 2.49 2.70
N ALA A 16 22.03 1.40 2.37
CA ALA A 16 22.44 1.07 0.99
C ALA A 16 21.38 0.30 0.19
N LYS A 17 20.40 -0.35 0.86
CA LYS A 17 19.27 -1.01 0.21
C LYS A 17 18.13 -0.02 0.05
N LYS A 18 18.13 0.73 -1.04
CA LYS A 18 16.90 1.40 -1.46
C LYS A 18 15.88 0.30 -1.79
N ASP A 19 14.73 0.30 -1.12
CA ASP A 19 13.61 -0.64 -1.29
C ASP A 19 12.89 -0.40 -2.63
N GLU A 20 13.66 -0.41 -3.73
CA GLU A 20 13.17 -0.18 -5.09
C GLU A 20 12.59 -1.50 -5.62
N PHE A 21 11.34 -1.76 -5.25
CA PHE A 21 10.59 -2.92 -5.71
C PHE A 21 9.55 -2.49 -6.75
N TYR A 22 9.72 -2.92 -7.98
CA TYR A 22 8.80 -2.58 -9.07
C TYR A 22 7.63 -3.57 -9.12
N THR A 23 6.45 -3.09 -8.74
CA THR A 23 5.21 -3.88 -8.70
C THR A 23 4.81 -4.32 -10.10
N GLN A 24 4.41 -5.58 -10.26
CA GLN A 24 3.92 -6.08 -11.53
C GLN A 24 2.51 -5.56 -11.83
N LEU A 25 2.22 -5.35 -13.12
CA LEU A 25 0.91 -4.88 -13.58
C LEU A 25 -0.23 -5.82 -13.15
N VAL A 26 -0.02 -7.14 -13.25
CA VAL A 26 -1.02 -8.16 -12.87
C VAL A 26 -1.43 -8.05 -11.39
N ASP A 27 -0.49 -7.72 -10.50
CA ASP A 27 -0.79 -7.55 -9.07
C ASP A 27 -1.61 -6.28 -8.82
N ILE A 28 -1.36 -5.22 -9.59
CA ILE A 28 -2.14 -3.98 -9.57
C ILE A 28 -3.55 -4.25 -10.09
N GLU A 29 -3.70 -4.83 -11.28
CA GLU A 29 -5.00 -5.13 -11.90
C GLU A 29 -5.89 -6.00 -11.00
N ASN A 30 -5.29 -7.01 -10.36
CA ASN A 30 -5.98 -7.91 -9.45
C ASN A 30 -6.56 -7.19 -8.22
N GLU A 31 -5.91 -6.11 -7.76
CA GLU A 31 -6.38 -5.28 -6.66
C GLU A 31 -7.37 -4.21 -7.15
N MET A 32 -7.03 -3.46 -8.21
CA MET A 32 -7.80 -2.29 -8.66
C MET A 32 -9.24 -2.62 -9.07
N LYS A 33 -9.52 -3.86 -9.50
CA LYS A 33 -10.87 -4.28 -9.90
C LYS A 33 -11.93 -4.10 -8.81
N TYR A 34 -11.54 -4.07 -7.54
CA TYR A 34 -12.45 -3.88 -6.41
C TYR A 34 -12.78 -2.41 -6.10
N TYR A 35 -12.04 -1.47 -6.68
CA TYR A 35 -12.13 -0.04 -6.36
C TYR A 35 -12.64 0.83 -7.51
N LYS A 36 -13.01 0.24 -8.66
CA LYS A 36 -13.40 0.97 -9.89
C LYS A 36 -14.39 2.11 -9.64
N LYS A 37 -15.41 1.88 -8.79
CA LYS A 37 -16.43 2.89 -8.46
C LYS A 37 -15.87 4.09 -7.69
N ALA A 38 -14.80 3.91 -6.93
CA ALA A 38 -14.19 4.96 -6.13
C ALA A 38 -13.39 5.98 -6.97
N PHE A 39 -13.02 5.63 -8.22
CA PHE A 39 -12.15 6.45 -9.06
C PHE A 39 -12.87 7.46 -9.95
N ARG A 40 -14.18 7.30 -10.17
CA ARG A 40 -14.95 8.17 -11.04
C ARG A 40 -14.92 9.62 -10.55
N ASP A 41 -14.66 10.53 -11.48
CA ASP A 41 -14.52 11.98 -11.27
C ASP A 41 -13.44 12.36 -10.25
N LYS A 42 -12.47 11.48 -9.99
CA LYS A 42 -11.39 11.71 -9.03
C LYS A 42 -10.08 12.10 -9.69
N VAL A 43 -9.30 12.87 -8.93
CA VAL A 43 -7.89 13.13 -9.20
C VAL A 43 -7.05 12.05 -8.52
N VAL A 44 -6.38 11.21 -9.31
CA VAL A 44 -5.51 10.14 -8.81
C VAL A 44 -4.05 10.60 -8.88
N TYR A 45 -3.30 10.39 -7.81
CA TYR A 45 -1.87 10.66 -7.75
C TYR A 45 -1.08 9.37 -7.55
N CYS A 46 -0.29 9.02 -8.57
CA CYS A 46 0.62 7.89 -8.58
C CYS A 46 2.06 8.41 -8.50
N ASN A 47 2.45 8.97 -7.36
CA ASN A 47 3.84 9.39 -7.15
C ASN A 47 4.76 8.17 -7.26
N CYS A 48 5.88 8.33 -7.96
CA CYS A 48 6.85 7.27 -8.16
C CYS A 48 8.24 7.85 -8.39
N ASP A 49 9.22 6.96 -8.43
CA ASP A 49 10.59 7.31 -8.74
C ASP A 49 10.78 7.57 -10.25
N ASP A 50 10.10 6.79 -11.07
CA ASP A 50 10.11 6.91 -12.53
C ASP A 50 8.73 6.57 -13.12
N PRO A 51 8.00 7.57 -13.66
CA PRO A 51 6.73 7.36 -14.35
C PRO A 51 6.77 6.34 -15.48
N TYR A 52 7.90 6.21 -16.20
CA TYR A 52 8.00 5.34 -17.37
C TYR A 52 8.09 3.86 -16.99
N GLU A 53 8.67 3.54 -15.85
CA GLU A 53 8.73 2.18 -15.31
C GLU A 53 7.55 1.86 -14.39
N SER A 54 6.82 2.88 -13.93
CA SER A 54 5.70 2.73 -13.00
C SER A 54 4.49 2.02 -13.64
N ASN A 55 4.27 0.75 -13.28
CA ASN A 55 3.08 0.02 -13.67
C ASN A 55 1.78 0.61 -13.07
N PHE A 56 1.87 1.38 -11.98
CA PHE A 56 0.74 2.16 -11.48
C PHE A 56 0.33 3.23 -12.48
N PHE A 57 1.29 4.04 -12.94
CA PHE A 57 1.01 5.08 -13.94
C PHE A 57 0.48 4.46 -15.23
N LYS A 58 1.13 3.40 -15.74
CA LYS A 58 0.67 2.67 -16.94
C LYS A 58 -0.77 2.20 -16.81
N TYR A 59 -1.14 1.59 -15.69
CA TYR A 59 -2.50 1.11 -15.43
C TYR A 59 -3.52 2.27 -15.47
N PHE A 60 -3.29 3.34 -14.71
CA PHE A 60 -4.25 4.44 -14.62
C PHE A 60 -4.32 5.27 -15.90
N ALA A 61 -3.21 5.41 -16.62
CA ALA A 61 -3.20 6.14 -17.88
C ALA A 61 -3.94 5.36 -18.97
N SER A 62 -3.69 4.04 -19.12
CA SER A 62 -4.40 3.22 -20.11
C SER A 62 -5.87 3.00 -19.79
N ASN A 63 -6.25 3.11 -18.51
CA ASN A 63 -7.64 2.97 -18.06
C ASN A 63 -8.29 4.33 -17.74
N PHE A 64 -7.71 5.47 -18.14
CA PHE A 64 -8.15 6.80 -17.71
C PHE A 64 -9.65 7.03 -17.98
N ASN A 65 -10.08 6.85 -19.23
CA ASN A 65 -11.47 7.02 -19.64
C ASN A 65 -12.39 5.91 -19.08
N ALA A 66 -11.91 4.65 -19.06
CA ALA A 66 -12.67 3.52 -18.54
C ALA A 66 -12.97 3.64 -17.03
N LEU A 67 -12.07 4.24 -16.26
CA LEU A 67 -12.27 4.56 -14.84
C LEU A 67 -13.02 5.88 -14.63
N GLY A 68 -13.16 6.70 -15.67
CA GLY A 68 -13.76 8.03 -15.60
C GLY A 68 -12.97 8.98 -14.71
N LEU A 69 -11.63 8.96 -14.81
CA LEU A 69 -10.78 9.84 -14.01
C LEU A 69 -10.98 11.30 -14.43
N LYS A 70 -10.90 12.21 -13.45
CA LYS A 70 -10.88 13.66 -13.72
C LYS A 70 -9.47 14.13 -14.10
N LYS A 71 -8.45 13.60 -13.41
CA LYS A 71 -7.05 13.91 -13.66
C LYS A 71 -6.17 12.79 -13.10
N LEU A 72 -5.07 12.50 -13.77
CA LEU A 72 -4.01 11.61 -13.31
C LEU A 72 -2.74 12.42 -13.17
N ILE A 73 -2.12 12.34 -12.00
CA ILE A 73 -0.87 13.00 -11.67
C ILE A 73 0.18 11.93 -11.39
N THR A 74 1.40 12.14 -11.86
CA THR A 74 2.58 11.39 -11.42
C THR A 74 3.80 12.29 -11.38
N THR A 75 4.84 11.88 -10.66
CA THR A 75 6.11 12.59 -10.53
C THR A 75 7.26 11.63 -10.78
N SER A 76 8.42 12.16 -11.13
CA SER A 76 9.69 11.45 -11.11
C SER A 76 10.62 11.98 -10.02
N TYR A 77 11.53 11.15 -9.54
CA TYR A 77 12.50 11.46 -8.49
C TYR A 77 13.93 11.41 -9.04
N SER A 78 14.73 12.46 -8.83
CA SER A 78 16.11 12.53 -9.35
C SER A 78 17.08 11.55 -8.71
N GLY A 79 16.75 11.02 -7.52
CA GLY A 79 17.62 10.09 -6.80
C GLY A 79 17.45 8.62 -7.19
N SER A 80 16.63 8.31 -8.20
CA SER A 80 16.41 6.95 -8.69
C SER A 80 17.59 6.45 -9.54
N PRO A 81 18.16 5.27 -9.26
CA PRO A 81 19.33 4.74 -9.97
C PRO A 81 19.02 4.25 -11.38
N ILE A 82 17.74 4.22 -11.79
CA ILE A 82 17.30 3.69 -13.10
C ILE A 82 16.83 4.80 -14.06
N VAL A 83 16.94 6.08 -13.69
CA VAL A 83 16.62 7.19 -14.62
C VAL A 83 17.46 7.06 -15.91
N GLY A 84 16.81 6.61 -16.99
CA GLY A 84 17.39 6.40 -18.31
C GLY A 84 17.96 5.00 -18.61
N GLY A 85 17.65 3.97 -17.80
CA GLY A 85 18.24 2.62 -17.94
C GLY A 85 17.58 1.71 -18.98
N GLN A 86 16.30 1.90 -19.31
CA GLN A 86 15.63 1.14 -20.36
C GLN A 86 14.88 2.05 -21.33
N LEU A 87 15.46 2.10 -22.52
CA LEU A 87 15.08 2.85 -23.72
C LEU A 87 15.20 4.39 -23.60
N PRO A 88 15.92 5.06 -24.53
CA PRO A 88 15.71 6.48 -24.82
C PRO A 88 14.37 6.72 -25.56
N LEU A 89 13.31 5.96 -25.29
CA LEU A 89 12.14 5.89 -26.19
C LEU A 89 11.19 7.08 -26.15
N PHE A 90 11.36 8.01 -25.21
CA PHE A 90 10.48 9.16 -25.05
C PHE A 90 11.29 10.42 -24.79
N GLU A 91 11.62 11.15 -25.86
CA GLU A 91 11.69 12.60 -25.77
C GLU A 91 10.27 13.09 -25.45
N VAL A 92 9.86 13.00 -24.18
CA VAL A 92 8.61 13.62 -23.75
C VAL A 92 8.76 15.10 -23.96
N ALA A 93 7.90 15.66 -24.80
CA ALA A 93 7.94 17.05 -25.13
C ALA A 93 7.74 17.85 -23.83
N GLY A 94 8.70 18.69 -23.45
CA GLY A 94 8.70 19.44 -22.18
C GLY A 94 9.65 18.91 -21.10
N SER A 95 10.11 17.66 -21.19
CA SER A 95 11.20 17.16 -20.33
C SER A 95 12.56 17.67 -20.84
N LYS A 96 13.48 18.08 -19.94
CA LYS A 96 14.87 18.43 -20.31
C LYS A 96 15.86 17.56 -19.53
N GLY A 97 16.25 16.42 -20.09
CA GLY A 97 17.28 15.56 -19.50
C GLY A 97 16.86 14.86 -18.20
N LYS A 98 17.80 14.66 -17.27
CA LYS A 98 17.64 13.88 -16.01
C LYS A 98 16.96 14.65 -14.86
N GLN A 99 16.36 15.81 -15.15
CA GLN A 99 15.71 16.61 -14.11
C GLN A 99 14.35 15.99 -13.72
N PRO A 100 13.96 16.02 -12.42
CA PRO A 100 12.64 15.62 -11.99
C PRO A 100 11.54 16.37 -12.73
N PHE A 101 10.42 15.72 -12.97
CA PHE A 101 9.28 16.28 -13.66
C PHE A 101 7.98 15.69 -13.10
N LYS A 102 6.87 16.39 -13.35
CA LYS A 102 5.53 15.89 -13.14
C LYS A 102 4.86 15.63 -14.48
N ILE A 103 3.98 14.64 -14.52
CA ILE A 103 3.03 14.43 -15.60
C ILE A 103 1.62 14.67 -15.06
N GLU A 104 0.82 15.41 -15.82
CA GLU A 104 -0.60 15.64 -15.54
C GLU A 104 -1.41 15.31 -16.79
N ILE A 105 -2.31 14.32 -16.68
CA ILE A 105 -3.23 13.92 -17.74
C ILE A 105 -4.64 14.31 -17.30
N THR A 106 -5.34 15.09 -18.11
CA THR A 106 -6.75 15.46 -17.92
C THR A 106 -7.67 14.90 -18.99
N GLU A 107 -7.11 14.50 -20.12
CA GLU A 107 -7.80 13.88 -21.23
C GLU A 107 -6.84 12.91 -21.92
N VAL A 108 -7.36 11.78 -22.39
CA VAL A 108 -6.65 10.90 -23.30
C VAL A 108 -7.51 10.78 -24.55
N PRO A 109 -7.13 11.45 -25.66
CA PRO A 109 -7.84 11.30 -26.93
C PRO A 109 -7.55 9.93 -27.53
N ASP A 110 -8.54 9.36 -28.21
CA ASP A 110 -8.38 8.18 -29.08
C ASP A 110 -7.74 8.66 -30.39
N ILE A 111 -6.43 8.42 -30.54
CA ILE A 111 -5.62 9.03 -31.60
C ILE A 111 -5.63 8.16 -32.85
N ASP A 112 -5.61 6.84 -32.70
CA ASP A 112 -5.69 5.91 -33.83
C ASP A 112 -7.14 5.67 -34.33
N LYS A 113 -8.14 6.16 -33.58
CA LYS A 113 -9.57 6.08 -33.88
C LYS A 113 -10.06 4.64 -33.96
N ASP A 114 -9.41 3.72 -33.25
CA ASP A 114 -9.83 2.32 -33.18
C ASP A 114 -11.01 2.11 -32.21
N GLY A 115 -11.39 3.15 -31.47
CA GLY A 115 -12.48 3.15 -30.49
C GLY A 115 -12.07 2.71 -29.08
N ALA A 116 -10.78 2.44 -28.83
CA ALA A 116 -10.24 1.95 -27.58
C ALA A 116 -8.96 2.69 -27.16
N ILE A 117 -9.02 3.39 -26.02
CA ILE A 117 -7.83 4.01 -25.44
C ILE A 117 -6.88 2.93 -24.94
N ASN A 118 -5.64 2.97 -25.44
CA ASN A 118 -4.61 2.03 -25.08
C ASN A 118 -3.29 2.74 -24.68
N LEU A 119 -2.26 1.94 -24.39
CA LEU A 119 -0.94 2.47 -23.99
C LEU A 119 -0.28 3.29 -25.09
N ASP A 120 -0.58 3.03 -26.36
CA ASP A 120 0.00 3.75 -27.50
C ASP A 120 -0.61 5.15 -27.65
N ASP A 121 -1.88 5.36 -27.32
CA ASP A 121 -2.48 6.71 -27.22
C ASP A 121 -1.81 7.55 -26.13
N VAL A 122 -1.60 6.96 -24.94
CA VAL A 122 -0.90 7.61 -23.83
C VAL A 122 0.54 7.96 -24.23
N LYS A 123 1.23 7.04 -24.92
CA LYS A 123 2.58 7.28 -25.43
C LYS A 123 2.59 8.43 -26.44
N TYR A 124 1.62 8.48 -27.34
CA TYR A 124 1.52 9.55 -28.31
C TYR A 124 1.26 10.89 -27.63
N LEU A 125 0.33 10.95 -26.66
CA LEU A 125 0.04 12.14 -25.85
C LEU A 125 1.33 12.67 -25.20
N LEU A 126 2.07 11.80 -24.51
CA LEU A 126 3.34 12.15 -23.86
C LEU A 126 4.41 12.63 -24.85
N LYS A 127 4.41 12.16 -26.10
CA LYS A 127 5.38 12.58 -27.13
C LYS A 127 5.02 13.90 -27.80
N HIS A 128 3.73 14.22 -27.94
CA HIS A 128 3.29 15.33 -28.80
C HIS A 128 2.75 16.52 -28.00
N ASP A 129 2.22 16.30 -26.80
CA ASP A 129 1.74 17.40 -25.96
C ASP A 129 2.80 17.83 -24.93
N LYS A 130 3.41 18.98 -25.22
CA LYS A 130 4.40 19.62 -24.35
C LYS A 130 3.87 20.00 -22.98
N ASN A 131 2.56 20.14 -22.81
CA ASN A 131 1.94 20.54 -21.54
C ASN A 131 1.72 19.36 -20.60
N THR A 132 1.79 18.12 -21.11
CA THR A 132 1.57 16.95 -20.29
C THR A 132 2.70 16.75 -19.27
N ALA A 133 3.93 17.16 -19.58
CA ALA A 133 5.07 17.04 -18.68
C ALA A 133 5.73 18.39 -18.34
N THR A 134 5.86 18.67 -17.05
CA THR A 134 6.48 19.91 -16.55
C THR A 134 7.65 19.59 -15.62
N PRO A 135 8.85 20.18 -15.82
CA PRO A 135 9.96 20.04 -14.88
C PRO A 135 9.58 20.50 -13.46
N LEU A 136 10.03 19.76 -12.46
CA LEU A 136 9.94 20.15 -11.06
C LEU A 136 11.16 21.02 -10.71
N ARG A 137 10.99 21.97 -9.80
CA ARG A 137 12.09 22.75 -9.20
C ARG A 137 12.78 21.94 -8.10
N GLY A 138 12.02 21.08 -7.43
CA GLY A 138 12.52 20.22 -6.35
C GLY A 138 13.13 18.89 -6.84
N SER A 139 13.43 18.01 -5.88
CA SER A 139 13.99 16.68 -6.17
C SER A 139 12.97 15.67 -6.68
N GLY A 140 11.67 15.93 -6.51
CA GLY A 140 10.60 14.94 -6.69
C GLY A 140 10.34 14.06 -5.46
N ASP A 141 11.07 14.25 -4.35
CA ASP A 141 10.78 13.58 -3.08
C ASP A 141 9.36 13.97 -2.63
N PHE A 142 8.59 13.01 -2.11
CA PHE A 142 7.20 13.23 -1.65
C PHE A 142 7.10 14.28 -0.53
N ARG A 143 8.20 14.61 0.15
CA ARG A 143 8.30 15.66 1.16
C ARG A 143 8.52 17.06 0.58
N SER A 144 8.90 17.16 -0.70
CA SER A 144 9.14 18.47 -1.33
C SER A 144 7.84 19.26 -1.46
N ASP A 145 7.93 20.59 -1.36
CA ASP A 145 6.76 21.48 -1.38
C ASP A 145 5.91 21.27 -2.65
N GLU A 146 6.55 21.13 -3.81
CA GLU A 146 5.86 20.87 -5.08
C GLU A 146 5.09 19.54 -5.06
N CYS A 147 5.69 18.46 -4.56
CA CYS A 147 5.01 17.17 -4.43
C CYS A 147 3.86 17.23 -3.41
N ILE A 148 4.00 18.03 -2.36
CA ILE A 148 2.93 18.29 -1.39
C ILE A 148 1.78 19.09 -2.03
N GLU A 149 2.06 20.07 -2.88
CA GLU A 149 1.02 20.79 -3.62
C GLU A 149 0.29 19.89 -4.62
N LEU A 150 0.99 18.96 -5.27
CA LEU A 150 0.36 17.93 -6.12
C LEU A 150 -0.49 16.96 -5.28
N LEU A 151 0.01 16.55 -4.11
CA LEU A 151 -0.75 15.75 -3.15
C LEU A 151 -2.03 16.47 -2.72
N LYS A 152 -1.96 17.77 -2.41
CA LYS A 152 -3.12 18.55 -2.00
C LYS A 152 -4.20 18.59 -3.09
N GLN A 153 -3.82 18.62 -4.36
CA GLN A 153 -4.73 18.59 -5.51
C GLN A 153 -5.39 17.22 -5.75
N SER A 154 -4.80 16.13 -5.25
CA SER A 154 -5.33 14.78 -5.49
C SER A 154 -6.40 14.37 -4.48
N ASP A 155 -7.31 13.50 -4.91
CA ASP A 155 -8.31 12.87 -4.04
C ASP A 155 -7.79 11.55 -3.49
N ILE A 156 -7.13 10.77 -4.35
CA ILE A 156 -6.68 9.39 -4.07
C ILE A 156 -5.20 9.24 -4.42
N VAL A 157 -4.43 8.64 -3.52
CA VAL A 157 -3.02 8.28 -3.74
C VAL A 157 -2.86 6.78 -3.91
N ILE A 158 -2.17 6.36 -4.97
CA ILE A 158 -2.01 4.93 -5.30
C ILE A 158 -0.60 4.66 -5.76
N THR A 159 0.18 3.95 -4.94
CA THR A 159 1.62 3.72 -5.21
C THR A 159 2.20 2.57 -4.38
N ASN A 160 3.46 2.21 -4.69
CA ASN A 160 4.32 1.40 -3.82
C ASN A 160 5.42 2.32 -3.23
N PRO A 161 5.20 2.91 -2.04
CA PRO A 161 6.19 3.78 -1.42
C PRO A 161 7.39 2.96 -0.90
N PRO A 162 8.57 3.57 -0.72
CA PRO A 162 9.70 2.92 -0.06
C PRO A 162 9.29 2.42 1.34
N PHE A 163 9.49 1.13 1.61
CA PHE A 163 9.01 0.51 2.86
C PHE A 163 9.67 1.12 4.10
N SER A 164 10.95 1.50 3.99
CA SER A 164 11.67 2.27 5.03
C SER A 164 11.01 3.61 5.40
N LEU A 165 10.25 4.23 4.49
CA LEU A 165 9.58 5.53 4.68
C LEU A 165 8.06 5.41 4.90
N PHE A 166 7.54 4.19 4.97
CA PHE A 166 6.10 3.90 4.99
C PHE A 166 5.34 4.65 6.10
N ARG A 167 5.86 4.66 7.33
CA ARG A 167 5.21 5.36 8.48
C ARG A 167 5.06 6.85 8.24
N GLU A 168 6.13 7.48 7.75
CA GLU A 168 6.14 8.91 7.45
C GLU A 168 5.20 9.23 6.29
N TYR A 169 5.21 8.38 5.26
CA TYR A 169 4.34 8.53 4.12
C TYR A 169 2.85 8.45 4.52
N VAL A 170 2.45 7.43 5.28
CA VAL A 170 1.08 7.30 5.80
C VAL A 170 0.70 8.50 6.66
N ALA A 171 1.60 8.98 7.53
CA ALA A 171 1.34 10.17 8.34
C ALA A 171 1.06 11.41 7.48
N GLN A 172 1.78 11.58 6.37
CA GLN A 172 1.53 12.67 5.41
C GLN A 172 0.15 12.50 4.74
N LEU A 173 -0.19 11.31 4.25
CA LEU A 173 -1.49 11.05 3.62
C LEU A 173 -2.66 11.32 4.57
N VAL A 174 -2.55 10.89 5.83
CA VAL A 174 -3.55 11.14 6.88
C VAL A 174 -3.64 12.63 7.20
N LYS A 175 -2.50 13.33 7.36
CA LYS A 175 -2.47 14.78 7.60
C LYS A 175 -3.20 15.56 6.52
N HIS A 176 -3.03 15.16 5.26
CA HIS A 176 -3.70 15.78 4.11
C HIS A 176 -5.07 15.17 3.78
N LYS A 177 -5.62 14.31 4.65
CA LYS A 177 -6.96 13.70 4.54
C LYS A 177 -7.18 12.96 3.22
N LYS A 178 -6.13 12.31 2.70
CA LYS A 178 -6.20 11.62 1.41
C LYS A 178 -6.83 10.25 1.54
N LYS A 179 -7.59 9.88 0.51
CA LYS A 179 -7.87 8.47 0.28
C LYS A 179 -6.63 7.83 -0.33
N PHE A 180 -6.38 6.56 -0.03
CA PHE A 180 -5.18 5.91 -0.54
C PHE A 180 -5.32 4.41 -0.65
N LEU A 181 -4.51 3.83 -1.54
CA LEU A 181 -4.29 2.40 -1.69
C LEU A 181 -2.81 2.20 -2.01
N ILE A 182 -2.03 1.81 -1.00
CA ILE A 182 -0.57 1.76 -1.08
C ILE A 182 -0.03 0.40 -0.67
N MET A 183 1.09 0.00 -1.25
CA MET A 183 1.76 -1.23 -0.84
C MET A 183 2.63 -1.00 0.40
N GLY A 184 2.78 -2.02 1.22
CA GLY A 184 3.66 -1.98 2.38
C GLY A 184 4.02 -3.38 2.85
N ASN A 185 5.01 -3.46 3.73
CA ASN A 185 5.30 -4.70 4.42
C ASN A 185 4.24 -4.97 5.50
N GLN A 186 3.76 -6.21 5.63
CA GLN A 186 2.77 -6.61 6.63
C GLN A 186 3.20 -6.29 8.06
N ASN A 187 4.51 -6.30 8.36
CA ASN A 187 5.01 -5.92 9.68
C ASN A 187 4.64 -4.49 10.06
N ALA A 188 4.33 -3.63 9.08
CA ALA A 188 3.88 -2.27 9.35
C ALA A 188 2.60 -2.20 10.18
N ILE A 189 1.76 -3.24 10.13
CA ILE A 189 0.59 -3.40 11.01
C ILE A 189 0.97 -3.21 12.48
N THR A 190 2.13 -3.71 12.91
CA THR A 190 2.57 -3.68 14.31
C THR A 190 3.14 -2.33 14.75
N TYR A 191 3.28 -1.36 13.83
CA TYR A 191 3.78 -0.03 14.17
C TYR A 191 2.68 0.75 14.89
N LYS A 192 3.04 1.43 16.00
CA LYS A 192 2.07 2.13 16.87
C LYS A 192 1.09 3.00 16.10
N GLU A 193 1.59 3.85 15.22
CA GLU A 193 0.76 4.82 14.50
C GLU A 193 -0.12 4.15 13.43
N ILE A 194 0.36 3.04 12.87
CA ILE A 194 -0.37 2.25 11.87
C ILE A 194 -1.47 1.43 12.53
N PHE A 195 -1.15 0.72 13.61
CA PHE A 195 -2.13 -0.06 14.37
C PHE A 195 -3.25 0.83 14.91
N LYS A 196 -2.90 2.03 15.41
CA LYS A 196 -3.90 3.02 15.85
C LYS A 196 -4.91 3.34 14.76
N LEU A 197 -4.46 3.55 13.52
CA LEU A 197 -5.37 3.80 12.39
C LEU A 197 -6.25 2.59 12.06
N ILE A 198 -5.73 1.37 12.22
CA ILE A 198 -6.50 0.13 12.00
C ILE A 198 -7.57 -0.04 13.07
N LYS A 199 -7.20 0.10 14.34
CA LYS A 199 -8.09 0.04 15.51
C LYS A 199 -9.20 1.08 15.42
N GLU A 200 -8.86 2.33 15.09
CA GLU A 200 -9.83 3.42 14.91
C GLU A 200 -10.63 3.32 13.60
N ASN A 201 -10.46 2.23 12.86
CA ASN A 201 -11.16 1.97 11.60
C ASN A 201 -10.94 3.04 10.50
N LYS A 202 -9.74 3.65 10.50
CA LYS A 202 -9.31 4.70 9.56
C LYS A 202 -8.39 4.17 8.46
N MET A 203 -7.90 2.93 8.60
CA MET A 203 -7.07 2.24 7.61
C MET A 203 -7.25 0.71 7.77
N TRP A 204 -7.03 -0.05 6.70
CA TRP A 204 -7.14 -1.51 6.69
C TRP A 204 -6.32 -2.12 5.57
N LEU A 205 -6.29 -3.45 5.52
CA LEU A 205 -5.65 -4.19 4.45
C LEU A 205 -6.54 -4.25 3.21
N GLY A 206 -5.92 -4.23 2.03
CA GLY A 206 -6.63 -4.35 0.75
C GLY A 206 -7.26 -5.72 0.53
N GLN A 207 -7.86 -5.91 -0.65
CA GLN A 207 -8.65 -7.10 -0.95
C GLN A 207 -7.76 -8.33 -1.24
N SER A 208 -6.69 -8.13 -2.00
CA SER A 208 -5.73 -9.16 -2.40
C SER A 208 -4.45 -9.10 -1.56
N LEU A 209 -3.47 -9.93 -1.92
CA LEU A 209 -2.17 -10.05 -1.24
C LEU A 209 -2.28 -10.28 0.27
N ASN A 210 -2.65 -11.52 0.64
CA ASN A 210 -2.75 -11.95 2.04
C ASN A 210 -1.38 -12.26 2.68
N GLY A 211 -0.36 -11.45 2.41
CA GLY A 211 1.02 -11.67 2.89
C GLY A 211 1.80 -12.76 2.13
N LYS A 212 1.29 -13.20 0.97
CA LYS A 212 2.01 -14.11 0.07
C LYS A 212 3.20 -13.39 -0.57
N ASN A 213 4.26 -14.14 -0.84
CA ASN A 213 5.39 -13.65 -1.62
C ASN A 213 4.93 -13.38 -3.05
N ILE A 214 5.03 -12.13 -3.48
CA ILE A 214 4.83 -11.74 -4.88
C ILE A 214 6.16 -11.36 -5.51
N LEU A 215 6.26 -11.60 -6.81
CA LEU A 215 7.48 -11.36 -7.54
C LEU A 215 7.57 -9.86 -7.86
N PHE A 216 8.71 -9.25 -7.55
CA PHE A 216 9.00 -7.86 -7.90
C PHE A 216 10.23 -7.82 -8.79
N GLN A 217 10.20 -6.94 -9.80
CA GLN A 217 11.44 -6.56 -10.48
C GLN A 217 12.28 -5.73 -9.49
N ILE A 218 13.59 -5.97 -9.49
CA ILE A 218 14.56 -5.27 -8.64
C ILE A 218 15.69 -4.67 -9.50
N PRO A 219 16.37 -3.62 -9.03
CA PRO A 219 17.50 -3.04 -9.73
C PRO A 219 18.66 -4.01 -9.94
N ASP A 220 19.44 -3.79 -11.01
CA ASP A 220 20.56 -4.66 -11.38
C ASP A 220 21.69 -4.72 -10.36
N HIS A 221 21.82 -3.71 -9.50
CA HIS A 221 22.83 -3.67 -8.44
C HIS A 221 22.56 -4.66 -7.30
N TYR A 222 21.38 -5.28 -7.23
CA TYR A 222 21.10 -6.33 -6.25
C TYR A 222 21.86 -7.62 -6.59
N GLU A 223 22.71 -8.07 -5.68
CA GLU A 223 23.45 -9.33 -5.81
C GLU A 223 22.53 -10.56 -5.65
N SER A 224 21.57 -10.48 -4.72
CA SER A 224 20.62 -11.57 -4.46
C SER A 224 19.32 -11.34 -5.23
N TYR A 225 18.99 -12.29 -6.10
CA TYR A 225 17.76 -12.33 -6.89
C TYR A 225 17.25 -13.78 -6.98
N TYR A 226 15.97 -13.92 -7.32
CA TYR A 226 15.32 -15.22 -7.52
C TYR A 226 15.49 -15.73 -8.96
N LYS A 227 15.17 -14.89 -9.95
CA LYS A 227 15.31 -15.22 -11.38
C LYS A 227 15.55 -13.99 -12.23
N ILE A 228 15.96 -14.21 -13.48
CA ILE A 228 16.05 -13.18 -14.52
C ILE A 228 14.98 -13.50 -15.58
N ILE A 229 14.22 -12.49 -16.00
CA ILE A 229 13.28 -12.56 -17.12
C ILE A 229 13.59 -11.37 -18.02
N ASP A 230 13.82 -11.60 -19.32
CA ASP A 230 14.12 -10.56 -20.31
C ASP A 230 15.22 -9.58 -19.87
N GLY A 231 16.30 -10.13 -19.29
CA GLY A 231 17.43 -9.34 -18.79
C GLY A 231 17.20 -8.59 -17.48
N LYS A 232 16.00 -8.63 -16.91
CA LYS A 232 15.65 -7.96 -15.63
C LYS A 232 15.71 -8.93 -14.45
N LYS A 233 16.29 -8.50 -13.32
CA LYS A 233 16.31 -9.27 -12.07
C LYS A 233 14.97 -9.19 -11.34
N TYR A 234 14.58 -10.30 -10.72
CA TYR A 234 13.37 -10.39 -9.89
C TYR A 234 13.64 -11.04 -8.54
N ALA A 235 12.95 -10.60 -7.49
CA ALA A 235 12.98 -11.21 -6.16
C ALA A 235 11.60 -11.23 -5.49
N PHE A 236 11.50 -11.97 -4.39
CA PHE A 236 10.32 -12.04 -3.54
C PHE A 236 10.55 -11.29 -2.23
N PRO A 237 10.24 -9.99 -2.13
CA PRO A 237 10.15 -9.33 -0.84
C PRO A 237 9.07 -10.03 0.01
N LYS A 238 9.41 -10.29 1.26
CA LYS A 238 8.55 -11.03 2.18
C LYS A 238 7.35 -10.20 2.58
N SER A 239 6.18 -10.84 2.62
CA SER A 239 4.97 -10.34 3.29
C SER A 239 4.52 -8.94 2.82
N VAL A 240 4.50 -8.69 1.51
CA VAL A 240 3.92 -7.45 0.98
C VAL A 240 2.41 -7.55 0.95
N VAL A 241 1.73 -6.47 1.37
CA VAL A 241 0.27 -6.35 1.43
C VAL A 241 -0.16 -4.96 0.96
N TRP A 242 -1.42 -4.81 0.60
CA TRP A 242 -2.05 -3.52 0.37
C TRP A 242 -2.56 -2.90 1.67
N PHE A 243 -2.39 -1.60 1.84
CA PHE A 243 -3.00 -0.78 2.88
C PHE A 243 -3.89 0.28 2.24
N THR A 244 -5.10 0.46 2.76
CA THR A 244 -6.07 1.40 2.20
C THR A 244 -7.04 1.94 3.24
N ASN A 245 -7.71 3.03 2.89
CA ASN A 245 -8.87 3.58 3.59
C ASN A 245 -10.07 3.78 2.64
N LEU A 246 -10.04 3.08 1.49
CA LEU A 246 -11.14 2.93 0.54
C LEU A 246 -11.90 1.65 0.86
N ASP A 247 -13.22 1.67 0.68
CA ASP A 247 -14.05 0.50 0.97
C ASP A 247 -13.62 -0.72 0.14
N VAL A 248 -13.51 -1.88 0.82
CA VAL A 248 -13.20 -3.17 0.19
C VAL A 248 -14.28 -4.20 0.53
N PRO A 249 -14.71 -5.03 -0.43
CA PRO A 249 -15.73 -6.07 -0.19
C PRO A 249 -15.43 -6.97 1.01
N LYS A 250 -14.16 -7.37 1.19
CA LYS A 250 -13.73 -8.30 2.25
C LYS A 250 -14.11 -7.87 3.66
N ARG A 251 -14.20 -6.56 3.89
CA ARG A 251 -14.55 -6.00 5.20
C ARG A 251 -16.02 -6.16 5.56
N SER A 252 -16.85 -6.61 4.62
CA SER A 252 -18.25 -6.95 4.87
C SER A 252 -18.49 -8.45 4.82
N GLU A 253 -17.46 -9.26 4.57
CA GLU A 253 -17.56 -10.72 4.59
C GLU A 253 -17.61 -11.20 6.04
N GLU A 254 -18.64 -11.95 6.40
CA GLU A 254 -18.73 -12.60 7.71
C GLU A 254 -17.81 -13.83 7.74
N LEU A 255 -16.97 -13.91 8.77
CA LEU A 255 -16.18 -15.09 9.06
C LEU A 255 -17.09 -16.18 9.63
N VAL A 256 -17.23 -17.30 8.91
CA VAL A 256 -18.01 -18.44 9.38
C VAL A 256 -17.31 -19.11 10.57
N LEU A 257 -17.96 -19.06 11.74
CA LEU A 257 -17.48 -19.66 12.98
C LEU A 257 -18.21 -20.98 13.23
N TYR A 258 -17.48 -22.02 13.61
CA TYR A 258 -18.05 -23.37 13.82
C TYR A 258 -17.46 -24.12 15.02
N LYS A 259 -16.41 -23.59 15.65
CA LYS A 259 -15.85 -24.18 16.87
C LYS A 259 -16.68 -23.77 18.08
N LYS A 260 -16.75 -24.65 19.08
CA LYS A 260 -17.35 -24.34 20.38
C LYS A 260 -16.27 -24.17 21.42
N TYR A 261 -16.48 -23.24 22.34
CA TYR A 261 -15.56 -22.98 23.43
C TYR A 261 -15.56 -24.14 24.43
N THR A 262 -14.36 -24.55 24.84
CA THR A 262 -14.17 -25.42 26.01
C THR A 262 -12.95 -24.95 26.80
N LYS A 263 -13.05 -24.94 28.13
CA LYS A 263 -11.93 -24.52 29.00
C LYS A 263 -10.66 -25.36 28.81
N LYS A 264 -10.79 -26.59 28.28
CA LYS A 264 -9.65 -27.49 28.00
C LYS A 264 -8.89 -27.11 26.73
N GLU A 265 -9.60 -26.66 25.68
CA GLU A 265 -8.99 -26.35 24.39
C GLU A 265 -8.52 -24.89 24.28
N TYR A 266 -9.14 -23.99 25.04
CA TYR A 266 -8.85 -22.55 25.00
C TYR A 266 -8.28 -22.11 26.36
N SER A 267 -6.95 -21.97 26.39
CA SER A 267 -6.24 -21.44 27.55
C SER A 267 -6.55 -19.95 27.73
N ASN A 268 -6.55 -19.49 28.98
CA ASN A 268 -6.59 -18.06 29.29
C ASN A 268 -5.17 -17.49 29.33
N PHE A 269 -5.03 -16.19 29.11
CA PHE A 269 -3.80 -15.48 29.42
C PHE A 269 -3.63 -15.33 30.94
N ASP A 270 -2.38 -15.35 31.42
CA ASP A 270 -2.08 -15.24 32.85
C ASP A 270 -2.35 -13.84 33.41
N ASN A 271 -2.17 -12.81 32.58
CA ASN A 271 -2.15 -11.40 32.98
C ASN A 271 -3.27 -10.57 32.35
N TYR A 272 -4.20 -11.21 31.65
CA TYR A 272 -5.28 -10.52 30.96
C TYR A 272 -6.50 -11.43 30.83
N ASN A 273 -7.70 -10.87 31.01
CA ASN A 273 -8.95 -11.64 30.99
C ASN A 273 -9.40 -11.94 29.55
N ALA A 274 -8.61 -12.75 28.85
CA ALA A 274 -8.89 -13.22 27.50
C ALA A 274 -8.49 -14.68 27.32
N ILE A 275 -9.13 -15.33 26.35
CA ILE A 275 -8.68 -16.64 25.86
C ILE A 275 -7.66 -16.47 24.74
N ASN A 276 -6.69 -17.37 24.65
CA ASN A 276 -5.78 -17.45 23.52
C ASN A 276 -6.39 -18.29 22.39
N VAL A 277 -6.40 -17.75 21.18
CA VAL A 277 -6.88 -18.42 19.96
C VAL A 277 -5.74 -18.41 18.95
N ASP A 278 -5.00 -19.52 18.85
CA ASP A 278 -3.77 -19.60 18.03
C ASP A 278 -4.01 -19.45 16.52
N ARG A 279 -5.24 -19.71 16.05
CA ARG A 279 -5.61 -19.67 14.63
C ARG A 279 -6.98 -19.04 14.46
N THR A 280 -7.12 -18.17 13.46
CA THR A 280 -8.38 -17.49 13.15
C THR A 280 -9.56 -18.47 12.95
N GLU A 281 -9.32 -19.64 12.38
CA GLU A 281 -10.34 -20.67 12.16
C GLU A 281 -10.80 -21.36 13.46
N GLN A 282 -10.11 -21.10 14.58
CA GLN A 282 -10.44 -21.63 15.90
C GLN A 282 -11.27 -20.65 16.74
N ILE A 283 -11.63 -19.46 16.23
CA ILE A 283 -12.49 -18.54 16.97
C ILE A 283 -13.83 -19.24 17.31
N PRO A 284 -14.16 -19.40 18.59
CA PRO A 284 -15.34 -20.16 19.00
C PRO A 284 -16.63 -19.36 18.81
N MET A 285 -17.67 -19.97 18.24
CA MET A 285 -18.95 -19.33 17.90
C MET A 285 -19.84 -18.99 19.10
N ASP A 286 -19.52 -19.47 20.29
CA ASP A 286 -20.32 -19.36 21.51
C ASP A 286 -19.60 -18.62 22.65
N TYR A 287 -18.52 -17.89 22.33
CA TYR A 287 -17.75 -17.09 23.28
C TYR A 287 -17.77 -15.60 22.92
N ASN A 288 -18.25 -14.78 23.86
CA ASN A 288 -18.39 -13.32 23.67
C ASN A 288 -17.35 -12.50 24.45
N GLY A 289 -16.45 -13.14 25.20
CA GLY A 289 -15.39 -12.46 25.93
C GLY A 289 -14.22 -12.04 25.03
N VAL A 290 -13.20 -11.43 25.63
CA VAL A 290 -11.99 -11.02 24.90
C VAL A 290 -11.20 -12.23 24.42
N MET A 291 -10.68 -12.15 23.20
CA MET A 291 -9.87 -13.19 22.57
C MET A 291 -8.57 -12.59 22.04
N GLY A 292 -7.44 -13.19 22.42
CA GLY A 292 -6.17 -12.98 21.74
C GLY A 292 -6.13 -13.79 20.45
N VAL A 293 -5.97 -13.12 19.31
CA VAL A 293 -5.93 -13.73 17.97
C VAL A 293 -4.65 -13.36 17.24
N PRO A 294 -4.19 -14.15 16.25
CA PRO A 294 -2.97 -13.82 15.53
C PRO A 294 -3.17 -12.56 14.71
N ILE A 295 -2.13 -11.72 14.56
CA ILE A 295 -2.21 -10.48 13.76
C ILE A 295 -2.68 -10.69 12.31
N THR A 296 -2.48 -11.90 11.76
CA THR A 296 -2.98 -12.30 10.44
C THR A 296 -4.50 -12.34 10.35
N PHE A 297 -5.21 -12.37 11.48
CA PHE A 297 -6.67 -12.23 11.53
C PHE A 297 -7.15 -10.94 10.87
N LEU A 298 -6.35 -9.86 10.85
CA LEU A 298 -6.72 -8.61 10.17
C LEU A 298 -7.01 -8.78 8.68
N HIS A 299 -6.50 -9.84 8.04
CA HIS A 299 -6.89 -10.18 6.67
C HIS A 299 -8.36 -10.58 6.58
N LYS A 300 -8.99 -11.05 7.65
CA LYS A 300 -10.39 -11.52 7.71
C LYS A 300 -11.26 -10.61 8.59
N TYR A 301 -10.74 -9.44 8.98
CA TYR A 301 -11.43 -8.54 9.88
C TYR A 301 -12.63 -7.88 9.21
N ASN A 302 -13.78 -8.03 9.85
CA ASN A 302 -15.03 -7.36 9.52
C ASN A 302 -15.49 -6.57 10.76
N PRO A 303 -15.52 -5.23 10.73
CA PRO A 303 -15.90 -4.40 11.88
C PRO A 303 -17.37 -4.54 12.29
N ARG A 304 -18.22 -5.19 11.48
CA ARG A 304 -19.60 -5.50 11.88
C ARG A 304 -19.68 -6.73 12.76
N GLN A 305 -18.72 -7.64 12.62
CA GLN A 305 -18.69 -8.92 13.34
C GLN A 305 -17.76 -8.87 14.56
N PHE A 306 -16.66 -8.11 14.48
CA PHE A 306 -15.64 -8.04 15.51
C PHE A 306 -15.27 -6.59 15.83
N GLU A 307 -14.88 -6.35 17.08
CA GLU A 307 -14.33 -5.11 17.60
C GLU A 307 -12.87 -5.34 17.98
N ILE A 308 -11.97 -4.42 17.60
CA ILE A 308 -10.56 -4.44 18.01
C ILE A 308 -10.42 -3.58 19.26
N ILE A 309 -10.12 -4.20 20.40
CA ILE A 309 -9.94 -3.47 21.67
C ILE A 309 -8.50 -3.08 21.91
N ASP A 310 -7.53 -3.93 21.57
CA ASP A 310 -6.13 -3.56 21.65
C ASP A 310 -5.25 -4.39 20.72
N GLY A 311 -3.95 -4.10 20.71
CA GLY A 311 -2.97 -4.94 20.04
C GLY A 311 -1.57 -4.71 20.59
N LEU A 312 -0.92 -5.84 20.90
CA LEU A 312 0.47 -5.99 21.32
C LEU A 312 0.85 -5.14 22.54
N ASN A 313 1.01 -5.82 23.68
CA ASN A 313 1.68 -5.45 24.93
C ASN A 313 2.96 -4.57 24.79
N ARG A 314 2.81 -3.32 24.34
CA ARG A 314 3.84 -2.25 24.39
C ARG A 314 3.29 -0.94 24.93
N TYR A 315 1.98 -0.84 25.14
CA TYR A 315 1.33 0.30 25.74
C TYR A 315 0.47 -0.23 26.88
N THR A 316 1.07 -0.21 28.07
CA THR A 316 0.39 -0.14 29.38
C THR A 316 -0.93 -0.89 29.51
N VAL A 317 -0.87 -2.03 30.20
CA VAL A 317 -1.94 -2.46 31.11
C VAL A 317 -2.31 -1.28 31.98
N LEU A 318 -3.27 -0.45 31.55
CA LEU A 318 -3.92 0.66 32.24
C LEU A 318 -4.84 1.33 31.20
N ASP A 319 -6.02 0.75 30.99
CA ASP A 319 -7.28 1.46 30.61
C ASP A 319 -8.43 0.51 30.24
N VAL A 320 -8.43 -0.75 30.70
CA VAL A 320 -9.64 -1.60 30.61
C VAL A 320 -10.61 -1.37 31.79
N ALA A 321 -10.39 -0.35 32.61
CA ALA A 321 -11.29 0.03 33.70
C ALA A 321 -12.46 0.94 33.27
N GLY A 322 -12.69 1.12 31.96
CA GLY A 322 -13.69 2.05 31.45
C GLY A 322 -14.37 1.64 30.15
N LEU A 323 -14.43 0.35 29.81
CA LEU A 323 -15.31 -0.08 28.73
C LEU A 323 -16.76 0.12 29.19
N ASN A 324 -17.34 1.22 28.71
CA ASN A 324 -18.72 1.63 28.85
C ASN A 324 -19.69 0.44 28.81
N ASP A 325 -20.73 0.52 29.64
CA ASP A 325 -21.94 -0.32 29.66
C ASP A 325 -22.78 -0.28 28.35
N ASN A 326 -22.16 0.11 27.22
CA ASN A 326 -22.77 0.23 25.89
C ASN A 326 -22.02 -0.60 24.84
N ALA A 327 -21.44 -1.74 25.23
CA ALA A 327 -21.02 -2.75 24.26
C ALA A 327 -22.27 -3.18 23.45
N VAL A 328 -22.33 -2.77 22.18
CA VAL A 328 -23.44 -3.08 21.29
C VAL A 328 -23.59 -4.60 21.25
N GLU A 329 -24.79 -5.09 21.57
CA GLU A 329 -25.19 -6.47 21.89
C GLU A 329 -24.69 -7.61 20.96
N ASN A 330 -23.96 -7.33 19.88
CA ASN A 330 -23.63 -8.29 18.82
C ASN A 330 -22.16 -8.29 18.34
N GLN A 331 -21.24 -7.54 18.98
CA GLN A 331 -19.82 -7.52 18.55
C GLN A 331 -18.91 -8.36 19.45
N ARG A 332 -18.02 -9.14 18.83
CA ARG A 332 -17.00 -9.92 19.53
C ARG A 332 -15.72 -9.13 19.73
N ILE A 333 -15.11 -9.30 20.88
CA ILE A 333 -13.98 -8.48 21.32
C ILE A 333 -12.65 -9.15 21.02
N LEU A 334 -11.78 -8.49 20.26
CA LEU A 334 -10.49 -9.01 19.81
C LEU A 334 -9.29 -8.18 20.27
N GLU A 335 -8.20 -8.89 20.55
CA GLU A 335 -6.88 -8.37 20.86
C GLU A 335 -5.80 -9.15 20.10
N PHE A 336 -4.67 -8.52 19.80
CA PHE A 336 -3.60 -9.09 18.96
C PHE A 336 -2.25 -9.27 19.66
#